data_AF-A0A918A003-F1
#
_entry.id   AF-A0A918A003-F1
#
_cell.length_a   1.000
_cell.length_b   1.000
_cell.length_c   1.000
_cell.angle_alpha   90.00
_cell.angle_beta   90.00
_cell.angle_gamma   90.00
#
_symmetry.space_group_name_H-M   'P 1'
#
loop_
_entity.id
_entity.type
_entity.pdbx_description
1 polymer ?
#
loop_
_entity_poly.entity_id
_entity_poly.type
_entity_poly.pdbx_seq_one_letter_code
_entity_poly.pdbx_strand_id
1 'polypeptide(L)' 'MEAAICELRRAYPRWGARRIVHELGRRGLSPVPGRSTVHRILDRHGLINNQEQNHRRTYRRWQRDAPMQLW' A
#
# COMPACT_ATOMS: atom_id res chain seq x y z
N MET A 1 -6.53 18.64 7.01
CA MET A 1 -5.35 17.86 6.59
C MET A 1 -5.72 16.53 5.94
N GLU A 2 -6.62 15.75 6.55
CA GLU A 2 -7.15 14.49 5.97
C GLU A 2 -7.86 14.70 4.61
N ALA A 3 -8.62 15.80 4.47
CA ALA A 3 -9.28 16.16 3.21
C ALA A 3 -8.28 16.32 2.04
N ALA A 4 -7.17 17.05 2.24
CA ALA A 4 -6.16 17.25 1.20
C ALA A 4 -5.50 15.93 0.75
N ILE A 5 -5.30 15.00 1.69
CA ILE A 5 -4.79 13.64 1.40
C ILE A 5 -5.81 12.86 0.57
N CYS A 6 -7.08 12.92 0.96
CA CYS A 6 -8.20 12.28 0.26
C CYS A 6 -8.37 12.84 -1.16
N GLU A 7 -8.30 14.16 -1.32
CA GLU A 7 -8.37 14.82 -2.64
C GLU A 7 -7.19 14.44 -3.53
N LEU A 8 -5.95 14.44 -3.01
CA LEU A 8 -4.78 13.98 -3.76
C LEU A 8 -4.92 12.54 -4.21
N ARG A 9 -5.46 11.67 -3.36
CA ARG A 9 -5.71 10.26 -3.69
C ARG A 9 -6.81 10.10 -4.74
N ARG A 10 -7.87 10.91 -4.68
CA ARG A 10 -8.97 10.91 -5.67
C ARG A 10 -8.53 11.46 -7.01
N ALA A 11 -7.77 12.55 -7.03
CA ALA A 11 -7.19 13.12 -8.24
C ALA A 11 -6.16 12.18 -8.88
N TYR A 12 -5.42 11.43 -8.05
CA TYR A 12 -4.36 10.53 -8.51
C TYR A 12 -4.42 9.15 -7.85
N PRO A 13 -5.31 8.25 -8.30
CA PRO A 13 -5.52 6.93 -7.69
C PRO A 13 -4.33 5.98 -7.85
N ARG A 14 -3.37 6.28 -8.74
CA ARG A 14 -2.13 5.51 -8.91
C ARG A 14 -1.05 5.88 -7.89
N TRP A 15 -1.22 6.97 -7.16
CA TRP A 15 -0.18 7.45 -6.24
C TRP A 15 -0.29 6.75 -4.89
N GLY A 16 0.78 6.06 -4.50
CA GLY A 16 0.89 5.48 -3.16
C GLY A 16 1.22 6.52 -2.09
N ALA A 17 1.13 6.11 -0.82
CA ALA A 17 1.36 6.97 0.35
C ALA A 17 2.69 7.74 0.30
N ARG A 18 3.77 7.12 -0.22
CA ARG A 18 5.08 7.79 -0.34
C ARG A 18 5.04 9.00 -1.26
N ARG A 19 4.32 8.92 -2.39
CA ARG A 19 4.26 10.02 -3.35
C ARG A 19 3.34 11.15 -2.86
N ILE A 20 2.25 10.80 -2.16
CA ILE A 20 1.36 11.76 -1.53
C ILE A 20 2.10 12.58 -0.46
N VAL A 21 2.92 11.94 0.40
CA VAL A 21 3.74 12.67 1.40
C VAL A 21 4.68 13.68 0.74
N HIS A 22 5.34 13.29 -0.36
CA HIS A 22 6.23 14.19 -1.09
C HIS A 22 5.47 15.40 -1.68
N GLU A 23 4.29 15.17 -2.26
CA GLU A 23 3.46 16.24 -2.81
C GLU A 23 2.92 17.17 -1.72
N LEU A 24 2.55 16.63 -0.56
CA LEU A 24 2.13 17.44 0.60
C LEU A 24 3.27 18.33 1.09
N GLY A 25 4.50 17.80 1.14
CA GLY A 25 5.69 18.58 1.45
C GLY A 25 5.98 19.66 0.41
N ARG A 26 5.83 19.34 -0.89
CA ARG A 26 6.01 20.32 -1.98
C ARG A 26 4.97 21.44 -1.94
N ARG A 27 3.73 21.12 -1.52
CA ARG A 27 2.64 22.10 -1.33
C ARG A 27 2.78 22.92 -0.04
N GLY A 28 3.79 22.66 0.79
CA GLY A 28 4.00 23.40 2.04
C GLY A 28 2.96 23.11 3.12
N LEU A 29 2.23 22.00 3.03
CA LEU A 29 1.24 21.60 4.04
C LEU A 29 1.98 21.10 5.29
N SER A 30 2.25 22.03 6.22
CA SER A 30 2.90 21.75 7.50
C SER A 30 1.87 21.67 8.63
N PRO A 31 1.97 20.69 9.55
CA PRO A 31 2.96 19.60 9.58
C PRO A 31 2.74 18.55 8.50
N VAL A 32 3.82 18.13 7.82
CA VAL A 32 3.75 17.04 6.84
C VAL A 32 3.55 15.72 7.60
N PRO A 33 2.40 15.04 7.44
CA PRO A 33 2.19 13.77 8.12
C PRO A 33 3.18 12.73 7.58
N GLY A 34 3.75 11.94 8.49
CA GLY A 34 4.60 10.81 8.11
C GLY A 34 3.85 9.81 7.22
N ARG A 35 4.60 8.98 6.49
CA ARG A 35 4.04 7.96 5.57
C ARG A 35 2.99 7.07 6.25
N SER A 36 3.21 6.69 7.50
CA SER A 36 2.28 5.86 8.28
C SER A 36 0.98 6.58 8.60
N THR A 37 1.04 7.88 8.91
CA THR A 37 -0.15 8.70 9.15
C THR A 37 -0.98 8.85 7.88
N VAL A 38 -0.33 9.15 6.74
CA VAL A 38 -1.02 9.18 5.43
C VAL A 38 -1.66 7.82 5.12
N HIS A 39 -0.95 6.72 5.37
CA HIS A 39 -1.50 5.38 5.18
C HIS A 39 -2.73 5.13 6.06
N ARG A 40 -2.67 5.45 7.36
CA ARG A 40 -3.81 5.29 8.28
C ARG A 40 -5.01 6.14 7.90
N ILE A 41 -4.79 7.37 7.42
CA ILE A 41 -5.88 8.24 6.95
C ILE A 41 -6.51 7.62 5.70
N LEU A 42 -5.71 7.22 4.71
CA LEU A 42 -6.23 6.58 3.50
C LEU A 42 -6.99 5.28 3.79
N ASP A 43 -6.50 4.49 4.74
CA ASP A 43 -7.13 3.26 5.23
C ASP A 43 -8.49 3.54 5.89
N ARG A 44 -8.53 4.48 6.86
CA ARG A 44 -9.75 4.91 7.55
C ARG A 44 -10.82 5.42 6.59
N HIS A 45 -10.42 6.07 5.50
CA HIS A 45 -11.32 6.59 4.47
C HIS A 45 -11.64 5.57 3.35
N GLY A 46 -11.14 4.33 3.42
CA GLY A 46 -11.42 3.28 2.44
C GLY A 46 -10.80 3.53 1.05
N LEU A 47 -9.78 4.40 0.96
CA LEU A 47 -9.15 4.81 -0.31
C LEU A 47 -7.91 3.99 -0.66
N ILE A 48 -7.52 3.08 0.23
CA ILE A 48 -6.59 2.01 -0.07
C ILE A 48 -7.42 0.92 -0.75
N ASN A 49 -7.21 0.78 -2.05
CA ASN A 49 -7.55 -0.46 -2.72
C ASN A 49 -6.60 -1.50 -2.14
N ASN A 50 -7.05 -2.19 -1.09
CA ASN A 50 -6.46 -3.43 -0.66
C ASN A 50 -6.74 -4.36 -1.84
N GLN A 51 -5.88 -4.31 -2.85
CA GLN A 51 -5.97 -5.21 -4.00
C GLN A 51 -5.91 -6.59 -3.37
N GLU A 52 -7.08 -7.20 -3.22
CA GLU A 52 -7.18 -8.59 -2.85
C GLU A 52 -6.26 -9.30 -3.81
N GLN A 53 -5.22 -9.93 -3.26
CA GLN A 53 -4.27 -10.69 -4.04
C GLN A 53 -5.06 -11.80 -4.72
N ASN A 54 -5.53 -11.51 -5.94
CA ASN A 54 -6.41 -12.38 -6.72
C ASN A 54 -5.75 -13.74 -6.93
N HIS A 55 -4.41 -13.75 -6.95
CA HIS A 55 -3.59 -14.92 -6.76
C HIS A 55 -2.88 -14.86 -5.40
N ARG A 56 -3.50 -15.42 -4.35
CA ARG A 56 -2.78 -15.72 -3.11
C ARG A 56 -1.64 -16.65 -3.50
N ARG A 57 -0.41 -16.16 -3.35
CA ARG A 57 0.81 -16.92 -3.69
C ARG A 57 0.93 -18.08 -2.71
N THR A 58 0.27 -19.19 -3.04
CA THR A 58 0.38 -20.43 -2.28
C THR A 58 1.83 -20.86 -2.36
N TYR A 59 2.51 -20.81 -1.21
CA TYR A 59 3.85 -21.34 -1.09
C TYR A 59 3.78 -22.84 -1.37
N ARG A 60 4.20 -23.25 -2.57
CA ARG A 60 4.31 -24.67 -2.92
C ARG A 60 5.67 -25.13 -2.43
N ARG A 61 5.67 -25.77 -1.25
CA ARG A 61 6.87 -26.40 -0.70
C ARG A 61 7.19 -27.61 -1.56
N TRP A 62 8.34 -27.61 -2.20
CA TRP A 62 8.87 -28.79 -2.86
C TRP A 62 9.40 -29.74 -1.78
N GLN A 63 8.51 -30.52 -1.18
CA GLN A 63 8.88 -31.72 -0.43
C GLN A 63 8.71 -32.92 -1.34
N ARG A 64 9.79 -33.66 -1.54
CA ARG A 64 9.70 -35.04 -2.04
C ARG A 64 9.16 -35.89 -0.90
N ASP A 65 8.30 -36.84 -1.23
CA ASP A 65 7.58 -37.68 -0.25
C ASP A 65 8.56 -38.46 0.66
N ALA A 66 9.71 -38.88 0.12
CA ALA A 66 10.76 -39.55 0.89
C ALA A 66 12.17 -39.06 0.51
N PRO A 67 13.13 -39.07 1.47
CA PRO A 67 14.55 -38.94 1.15
C PRO A 67 14.98 -40.12 0.26
N MET A 68 15.72 -39.84 -0.81
CA MET A 68 16.23 -40.82 -1.80
C MET A 68 15.21 -41.46 -2.77
N GLN A 69 14.16 -40.75 -3.21
CA GLN A 69 13.47 -41.18 -4.44
C GLN A 69 14.42 -41.05 -5.64
N LEU A 70 14.88 -42.19 -6.12
CA LEU A 70 15.58 -42.33 -7.39
C LEU A 70 14.51 -42.59 -8.45
N TRP A 71 14.45 -41.65 -9.41
CA TRP A 71 13.62 -41.60 -10.64
C TRP A 71 12.12 -41.38 -10.43
#